data_AF-A0A4U0XJ07-F1
#
_entry.id   AF-A0A4U0XJ07-F1
#
_cell.length_a   1.000
_cell.length_b   1.000
_cell.length_c   1.000
_cell.angle_alpha   90.00
_cell.angle_beta   90.00
_cell.angle_gamma   90.00
#
_symmetry.space_group_name_H-M   'P 1'
#
loop_
_entity.id
_entity.type
_entity.pdbx_description
1 polymer ?
#
loop_
_entity_poly.entity_id
_entity_poly.type
_entity_poly.pdbx_seq_one_letter_code
_entity_poly.pdbx_strand_id
1 'polypeptide(L)'
;MNDPRALPSPGQCLDIPPQPGPERDQKAWLFLNVNKFTARLMLTLEPVFNYEMFALWTMRAALETPTEQATFSRECPEVFVPAAAAWILILGPQIYQWDKEFDHGPVVGAPGRGGPLWAGKHGFCVERWSVWRSRFEEMAGSPGVFTAEVRASAGQAATRMRQVEAGEA
;
A
#
# COMPACT_ATOMS: atom_id res chain seq x y z
N MET A 1 23.06 8.86 -4.27
CA MET A 1 22.97 10.27 -4.70
C MET A 1 21.53 10.48 -5.14
N ASN A 2 20.73 11.26 -4.41
CA ASN A 2 19.29 11.41 -4.68
C ASN A 2 19.06 12.32 -5.90
N ASP A 3 18.25 11.88 -6.85
CA ASP A 3 17.79 12.69 -7.98
C ASP A 3 16.76 13.73 -7.47
N PRO A 4 17.01 15.05 -7.64
CA PRO A 4 16.10 16.10 -7.20
C PRO A 4 14.76 16.14 -7.96
N ARG A 5 14.59 15.34 -9.03
CA ARG A 5 13.33 15.18 -9.76
C ARG A 5 12.53 13.92 -9.39
N ALA A 6 13.08 13.06 -8.53
CA ALA A 6 12.30 11.94 -8.00
C ALA A 6 11.23 12.50 -7.05
N LEU A 7 9.96 12.29 -7.38
CA LEU A 7 8.87 12.51 -6.43
C LEU A 7 9.21 11.72 -5.16
N PRO A 8 9.16 12.35 -3.97
CA PRO A 8 9.43 11.64 -2.73
C PRO A 8 8.48 10.46 -2.63
N SER A 9 8.98 9.29 -2.23
CA SER A 9 8.07 8.19 -1.88
C SER A 9 7.13 8.69 -0.78
N PRO A 10 5.88 8.20 -0.65
CA PRO A 10 4.99 8.65 0.42
C PRO A 10 5.62 8.58 1.82
N GLY A 11 6.54 7.62 2.03
CA GLY A 11 7.33 7.50 3.25
C GLY A 11 8.34 8.64 3.51
N GLN A 12 8.77 9.37 2.48
CA GLN A 12 9.60 10.58 2.63
C GLN A 12 8.77 11.84 2.95
N CYS A 13 7.44 11.83 2.76
CA CYS A 13 6.59 13.01 2.98
C CYS A 13 6.03 13.12 4.40
N LEU A 14 6.09 12.05 5.20
CA LEU A 14 5.40 11.98 6.49
C LEU A 14 6.30 12.26 7.71
N ASP A 15 7.64 12.30 7.55
CA ASP A 15 8.61 12.50 8.64
C ASP A 15 8.21 11.77 9.93
N ILE A 16 7.85 10.48 9.81
CA ILE A 16 7.34 9.70 10.95
C ILE A 16 8.50 9.46 11.92
N PRO A 17 8.40 9.87 13.19
CA PRO A 17 9.43 9.61 14.18
C PRO A 17 9.75 8.11 14.26
N PRO A 18 11.03 7.73 14.37
CA PRO A 18 11.41 6.32 14.44
C PRO A 18 10.99 5.66 15.77
N GLN A 19 10.85 6.45 16.83
CA GLN A 19 10.51 5.95 18.17
C GLN A 19 8.98 5.99 18.41
N PRO A 20 8.41 4.99 19.10
CA PRO A 20 7.03 5.02 19.55
C PRO A 20 6.75 6.25 20.42
N GLY A 21 5.57 6.85 20.24
CA GLY A 21 5.13 7.99 21.04
C GLY A 21 3.96 8.74 20.40
N PRO A 22 3.35 9.69 21.14
CA PRO A 22 2.12 10.37 20.72
C PRO A 22 2.21 11.04 19.35
N GLU A 23 3.36 11.62 19.00
CA GLU A 23 3.56 12.25 17.69
C GLU A 23 3.54 11.22 16.55
N ARG A 24 4.22 10.08 16.73
CA ARG A 24 4.22 8.99 15.75
C ARG A 24 2.82 8.44 15.56
N ASP A 25 2.09 8.22 16.65
CA ASP A 25 0.73 7.67 16.62
C ASP A 25 -0.24 8.65 15.92
N GLN A 26 -0.11 9.95 16.18
CA GLN A 26 -0.89 10.98 15.51
C GLN A 26 -0.61 11.01 14.00
N LYS A 27 0.66 10.93 13.58
CA LYS A 27 1.03 10.89 12.16
C LYS A 27 0.55 9.61 11.47
N ALA A 28 0.63 8.46 12.13
CA ALA A 28 0.10 7.19 11.62
C ALA A 28 -1.42 7.29 11.42
N TRP A 29 -2.13 7.85 12.40
CA TRP A 29 -3.57 8.08 12.33
C TRP A 29 -3.97 9.03 11.19
N LEU A 30 -3.24 10.14 11.03
CA LEU A 30 -3.47 11.08 9.94
C LEU A 30 -3.25 10.42 8.58
N PHE A 31 -2.16 9.67 8.43
CA PHE A 31 -1.87 8.96 7.19
C PHE A 31 -2.95 7.94 6.84
N LEU A 32 -3.40 7.14 7.81
CA LEU A 32 -4.52 6.21 7.62
C LEU A 32 -5.79 6.93 7.15
N ASN A 33 -6.14 8.05 7.78
CA ASN A 33 -7.35 8.79 7.44
C ASN A 33 -7.29 9.46 6.08
N VAL A 34 -6.12 9.97 5.68
CA VAL A 34 -5.92 10.52 4.33
C VAL A 34 -6.09 9.42 3.28
N ASN A 35 -5.52 8.22 3.48
CA ASN A 35 -5.71 7.10 2.55
C ASN A 35 -7.19 6.66 2.49
N LYS A 36 -7.88 6.56 3.63
CA LYS A 36 -9.33 6.27 3.69
C LYS A 36 -10.16 7.31 2.94
N PHE A 37 -9.88 8.58 3.16
CA PHE A 37 -10.60 9.68 2.51
C PHE A 37 -10.38 9.65 0.99
N THR A 38 -9.13 9.49 0.57
CA THR A 38 -8.76 9.42 -0.85
C THR A 38 -9.40 8.23 -1.54
N ALA A 39 -9.39 7.04 -0.91
CA ALA A 39 -10.07 5.86 -1.44
C ALA A 39 -11.59 6.08 -1.62
N ARG A 40 -12.23 6.80 -0.69
CA ARG A 40 -13.65 7.16 -0.80
C ARG A 40 -13.93 8.17 -1.90
N LEU A 41 -13.05 9.14 -2.11
CA LEU A 41 -13.16 10.07 -3.24
C LEU A 41 -13.09 9.31 -4.57
N MET A 42 -12.15 8.37 -4.70
CA MET A 42 -12.06 7.54 -5.91
C MET A 42 -13.29 6.66 -6.13
N LEU A 43 -13.99 6.26 -5.06
CA LEU A 43 -15.22 5.47 -5.16
C LEU A 43 -16.39 6.24 -5.77
N THR A 44 -16.34 7.57 -5.84
CA THR A 44 -17.35 8.36 -6.55
C THR A 44 -17.22 8.25 -8.08
N LEU A 45 -16.13 7.66 -8.57
CA LEU A 45 -15.82 7.46 -10.00
C LEU A 45 -15.75 8.77 -10.81
N GLU A 46 -15.59 9.90 -10.13
CA GLU A 46 -15.43 11.20 -10.78
C GLU A 46 -14.00 11.31 -11.35
N PRO A 47 -13.82 11.62 -12.65
CA PRO A 47 -12.50 11.60 -13.30
C PRO A 47 -11.46 12.54 -12.67
N VAL A 48 -11.90 13.58 -11.96
CA VAL A 48 -11.03 14.53 -11.27
C VAL A 48 -10.28 13.89 -10.09
N PHE A 49 -10.82 12.81 -9.51
CA PHE A 49 -10.21 12.09 -8.40
C PHE A 49 -9.40 10.89 -8.89
N ASN A 50 -8.29 11.16 -9.58
CA ASN A 50 -7.35 10.13 -9.99
C ASN A 50 -6.19 10.02 -8.98
N TYR A 51 -6.34 9.11 -8.02
CA TYR A 51 -5.32 8.84 -6.99
C TYR A 51 -4.79 7.40 -7.05
N GLU A 52 -4.90 6.75 -8.22
CA GLU A 52 -4.39 5.38 -8.44
C GLU A 52 -2.93 5.24 -8.02
N MET A 53 -2.11 6.27 -8.29
CA MET A 53 -0.69 6.23 -7.96
C MET A 53 -0.41 6.31 -6.46
N PHE A 54 -1.27 6.98 -5.68
CA PHE A 54 -1.21 6.94 -4.23
C PHE A 54 -1.55 5.54 -3.70
N ALA A 55 -2.60 4.91 -4.23
CA ALA A 55 -2.92 3.54 -3.89
C ALA A 55 -1.73 2.60 -4.20
N LEU A 56 -1.14 2.70 -5.39
CA LEU A 56 -0.02 1.86 -5.79
C LEU A 56 1.20 2.02 -4.86
N TRP A 57 1.55 3.26 -4.53
CA TRP A 57 2.69 3.52 -3.65
C TRP A 57 2.45 3.06 -2.22
N THR A 58 1.23 3.23 -1.70
CA THR A 58 0.86 2.73 -0.36
C THR A 58 0.92 1.20 -0.32
N MET A 59 0.36 0.52 -1.33
CA MET A 59 0.39 -0.94 -1.44
C MET A 59 1.83 -1.47 -1.57
N ARG A 60 2.66 -0.84 -2.42
CA ARG A 60 4.07 -1.20 -2.57
C ARG A 60 4.85 -1.08 -1.27
N ALA A 61 4.75 0.06 -0.58
CA ALA A 61 5.46 0.30 0.67
C ALA A 61 5.02 -0.67 1.78
N ALA A 62 3.74 -1.03 1.81
CA ALA A 62 3.22 -1.97 2.79
C ALA A 62 3.62 -3.42 2.51
N LEU A 63 3.63 -3.86 1.25
CA LEU A 63 3.54 -5.29 0.93
C LEU A 63 4.71 -5.84 0.11
N GLU A 64 5.46 -5.00 -0.60
CA GLU A 64 6.47 -5.47 -1.56
C GLU A 64 7.88 -5.52 -0.99
N THR A 65 8.03 -5.34 0.32
CA THR A 65 9.29 -5.50 1.07
C THR A 65 9.27 -6.82 1.85
N PRO A 66 10.35 -7.64 1.79
CA PRO A 66 10.47 -8.87 2.57
C PRO A 66 10.33 -8.62 4.07
N THR A 67 9.75 -9.58 4.80
CA THR A 67 9.43 -9.43 6.23
C THR A 67 10.67 -9.15 7.08
N GLU A 68 11.81 -9.77 6.75
CA GLU A 68 13.09 -9.55 7.43
C GLU A 68 13.63 -8.13 7.25
N GLN A 69 13.26 -7.48 6.14
CA GLN A 69 13.66 -6.11 5.82
C GLN A 69 12.62 -5.09 6.30
N ALA A 70 11.34 -5.48 6.38
CA ALA A 70 10.23 -4.62 6.76
C ALA A 70 10.39 -4.06 8.18
N THR A 71 10.91 -4.87 9.12
CA THR A 71 11.17 -4.48 10.52
C THR A 71 12.25 -3.40 10.67
N PHE A 72 13.15 -3.28 9.70
CA PHE A 72 14.22 -2.26 9.66
C PHE A 72 13.97 -1.18 8.60
N SER A 73 12.87 -1.29 7.86
CA SER A 73 12.57 -0.38 6.77
C SER A 73 12.10 0.97 7.32
N ARG A 74 12.33 2.04 6.54
CA ARG A 74 11.69 3.34 6.78
C ARG A 74 10.16 3.28 6.59
N GLU A 75 9.68 2.24 5.91
CA GLU A 75 8.29 1.99 5.60
C GLU A 75 7.68 1.16 6.74
N CYS A 76 7.49 1.83 7.87
CA CYS A 76 6.97 1.27 9.10
C CYS A 76 5.67 0.47 8.89
N PRO A 77 5.65 -0.86 9.11
CA PRO A 77 4.48 -1.70 8.89
C PRO A 77 3.24 -1.24 9.67
N GLU A 78 3.42 -0.71 10.88
CA GLU A 78 2.34 -0.17 11.72
C GLU A 78 1.63 1.03 11.09
N VAL A 79 2.28 1.73 10.15
CA VAL A 79 1.70 2.86 9.44
C VAL A 79 1.12 2.42 8.10
N PHE A 80 1.90 1.68 7.32
CA PHE A 80 1.57 1.41 5.93
C PHE A 80 0.56 0.27 5.76
N VAL A 81 0.61 -0.77 6.60
CA VAL A 81 -0.31 -1.91 6.49
C VAL A 81 -1.77 -1.50 6.75
N PRO A 82 -2.11 -0.72 7.79
CA PRO A 82 -3.47 -0.22 7.97
C PRO A 82 -3.94 0.69 6.81
N ALA A 83 -3.05 1.51 6.26
CA ALA A 83 -3.37 2.39 5.13
C ALA A 83 -3.62 1.60 3.84
N ALA A 84 -2.78 0.61 3.54
CA ALA A 84 -2.97 -0.31 2.41
C ALA A 84 -4.26 -1.13 2.56
N ALA A 85 -4.53 -1.64 3.76
CA ALA A 85 -5.78 -2.33 4.06
C ALA A 85 -7.00 -1.45 3.79
N ALA A 86 -6.94 -0.15 4.12
CA ALA A 86 -8.04 0.77 3.84
C ALA A 86 -8.36 0.90 2.34
N TRP A 87 -7.35 0.91 1.46
CA TRP A 87 -7.56 0.91 0.00
C TRP A 87 -8.32 -0.33 -0.46
N ILE A 88 -7.91 -1.51 0.02
CA ILE A 88 -8.59 -2.78 -0.30
C ILE A 88 -10.02 -2.81 0.22
N LEU A 89 -10.23 -2.38 1.47
CA LEU A 89 -11.54 -2.43 2.10
C LEU A 89 -12.55 -1.49 1.43
N ILE A 90 -12.09 -0.37 0.87
CA ILE A 90 -12.96 0.66 0.27
C ILE A 90 -13.08 0.51 -1.25
N LEU A 91 -11.97 0.25 -1.94
CA LEU A 91 -11.83 0.33 -3.39
C LEU A 91 -11.35 -0.99 -4.02
N GLY A 92 -11.31 -2.07 -3.24
CA GLY A 92 -10.81 -3.39 -3.67
C GLY A 92 -11.35 -3.88 -5.02
N PRO A 93 -12.68 -3.83 -5.28
CA PRO A 93 -13.23 -4.29 -6.56
C PRO A 93 -12.67 -3.52 -7.77
N GLN A 94 -12.55 -2.20 -7.67
CA GLN A 94 -12.00 -1.36 -8.73
C GLN A 94 -10.49 -1.61 -8.91
N ILE A 95 -9.74 -1.70 -7.81
CA ILE A 95 -8.29 -1.98 -7.86
C ILE A 95 -8.02 -3.34 -8.53
N TYR A 96 -8.84 -4.36 -8.24
CA TYR A 96 -8.68 -5.69 -8.85
C TYR A 96 -8.93 -5.68 -10.36
N GLN A 97 -9.82 -4.82 -10.83
CA GLN A 97 -10.12 -4.65 -12.25
C GLN A 97 -9.11 -3.78 -12.99
N TRP A 98 -8.26 -3.03 -12.28
CA TRP A 98 -7.25 -2.21 -12.93
C TRP A 98 -6.17 -3.09 -13.56
N ASP A 99 -6.15 -3.09 -14.89
CA ASP A 99 -5.02 -3.58 -15.68
C ASP A 99 -4.34 -2.38 -16.36
N LYS A 100 -3.32 -1.84 -15.70
CA LYS A 100 -2.71 -0.56 -16.09
C LYS A 100 -1.21 -0.60 -15.91
N GLU A 101 -0.49 -0.14 -16.92
CA GLU A 101 0.94 0.14 -16.83
C GLU A 101 1.17 1.66 -16.87
N PHE A 102 1.99 2.15 -15.95
CA PHE A 102 2.37 3.56 -15.93
C PHE A 102 3.61 3.80 -16.78
N ASP A 103 3.64 4.97 -17.41
CA ASP A 103 4.79 5.43 -18.18
C ASP A 103 6.07 5.35 -17.35
N HIS A 104 7.12 4.83 -17.97
CA HIS A 104 8.44 4.73 -17.37
C HIS A 104 9.54 4.93 -18.41
N GLY A 105 10.67 5.47 -17.97
CA GLY A 105 11.82 5.76 -18.83
C GLY A 105 12.78 6.77 -18.22
N PRO A 106 13.88 7.13 -18.93
CA PRO A 106 14.93 7.99 -18.39
C PRO A 106 14.47 9.38 -17.92
N VAL A 107 13.38 9.91 -18.51
CA VAL A 107 12.87 11.25 -18.21
C VAL A 107 11.86 11.25 -17.06
N VAL A 108 10.94 10.27 -17.05
CA VAL A 108 9.83 10.19 -16.09
C VAL A 108 10.12 9.27 -14.90
N GLY A 109 11.25 8.56 -14.93
CA GLY A 109 11.59 7.55 -13.95
C GLY A 109 10.75 6.28 -14.10
N ALA A 110 10.53 5.56 -13.00
CA ALA A 110 9.66 4.39 -12.96
C ALA A 110 8.72 4.49 -11.75
N PRO A 111 7.66 5.33 -11.83
CA PRO A 111 6.76 5.60 -10.71
C PRO A 111 5.96 4.35 -10.31
N GLY A 112 5.56 3.56 -11.31
CA GLY A 112 4.79 2.33 -11.13
C GLY A 112 5.59 1.09 -10.75
N ARG A 113 6.92 1.19 -10.61
CA ARG A 113 7.80 0.04 -10.36
C ARG A 113 7.44 -0.74 -9.09
N GLY A 114 7.84 -2.00 -9.06
CA GLY A 114 7.80 -2.86 -7.88
C GLY A 114 8.77 -2.49 -6.76
N GLY A 115 8.47 -2.96 -5.56
CA GLY A 115 9.45 -3.22 -4.51
C GLY A 115 10.17 -4.56 -4.73
N PRO A 116 11.05 -4.98 -3.81
CA PRO A 116 11.88 -6.19 -3.97
C PRO A 116 11.11 -7.48 -4.26
N LEU A 117 9.85 -7.58 -3.83
CA LEU A 117 9.00 -8.76 -4.06
C LEU A 117 8.21 -8.72 -5.38
N TRP A 118 8.37 -7.67 -6.20
CA TRP A 118 7.66 -7.52 -7.47
C TRP A 118 8.60 -7.12 -8.61
N ALA A 119 8.74 -8.00 -9.60
CA ALA A 119 9.54 -7.76 -10.81
C ALA A 119 8.70 -7.64 -12.09
N GLY A 120 7.37 -7.62 -11.96
CA GLY A 120 6.45 -7.55 -13.10
C GLY A 120 6.11 -6.12 -13.54
N LYS A 121 4.93 -5.97 -14.15
CA LYS A 121 4.39 -4.73 -14.71
C LYS A 121 4.56 -3.52 -13.79
N HIS A 122 4.92 -2.37 -14.36
CA HIS A 122 5.01 -1.10 -13.65
C HIS A 122 3.62 -0.47 -13.42
N GLY A 123 2.75 -1.15 -12.69
CA GLY A 123 1.41 -0.66 -12.37
C GLY A 123 0.54 -1.72 -11.71
N PHE A 124 -0.71 -1.80 -12.15
CA PHE A 124 -1.72 -2.73 -11.63
C PHE A 124 -1.91 -3.90 -12.59
N CYS A 125 -1.96 -5.10 -12.03
CA CYS A 125 -2.40 -6.32 -12.71
C CYS A 125 -2.79 -7.37 -11.65
N VAL A 126 -3.49 -8.41 -12.09
CA VAL A 126 -4.00 -9.49 -11.23
C VAL A 126 -2.87 -10.26 -10.54
N GLU A 127 -1.71 -10.41 -11.20
CA GLU A 127 -0.56 -11.08 -10.62
C GLU A 127 0.03 -10.28 -9.45
N ARG A 128 0.10 -8.95 -9.58
CA ARG A 128 0.57 -8.07 -8.49
C ARG A 128 -0.41 -8.04 -7.33
N TRP A 129 -1.71 -8.05 -7.65
CA TRP A 129 -2.77 -8.22 -6.65
C TRP A 129 -2.61 -9.52 -5.86
N SER A 130 -2.32 -10.64 -6.52
CA SER A 130 -2.09 -11.92 -5.82
C SER A 130 -0.90 -11.85 -4.88
N VAL A 131 0.19 -11.15 -5.27
CA VAL A 131 1.33 -10.91 -4.37
C VAL A 131 0.86 -10.14 -3.14
N TRP A 132 0.13 -9.04 -3.32
CA TRP A 132 -0.40 -8.25 -2.19
C TRP A 132 -1.29 -9.06 -1.26
N ARG A 133 -2.19 -9.90 -1.78
CA ARG A 133 -3.04 -10.78 -0.96
C ARG A 133 -2.19 -11.73 -0.12
N SER A 134 -1.26 -12.45 -0.76
CA SER A 134 -0.36 -13.38 -0.05
C SER A 134 0.46 -12.68 1.03
N ARG A 135 0.87 -11.43 0.80
CA ARG A 135 1.61 -10.64 1.78
C ARG A 135 0.75 -10.23 2.97
N PHE A 136 -0.50 -9.81 2.76
CA PHE A 136 -1.43 -9.59 3.87
C PHE A 136 -1.69 -10.86 4.67
N GLU A 137 -1.84 -12.02 4.02
CA GLU A 137 -2.02 -13.31 4.70
C GLU A 137 -0.83 -13.68 5.58
N GLU A 138 0.39 -13.55 5.05
CA GLU A 138 1.62 -13.80 5.80
C GLU A 138 1.74 -12.87 7.01
N MET A 139 1.49 -11.57 6.82
CA MET A 139 1.55 -10.60 7.91
C MET A 139 0.52 -10.94 8.99
N ALA A 140 -0.72 -11.26 8.62
CA ALA A 140 -1.77 -11.66 9.56
C ALA A 140 -1.39 -12.91 10.38
N GLY A 141 -0.71 -13.87 9.75
CA GLY A 141 -0.28 -15.13 10.32
C GLY A 141 1.05 -15.12 11.09
N SER A 142 1.70 -13.97 11.26
CA SER A 142 3.06 -13.86 11.84
C SER A 142 3.06 -13.22 13.25
N PRO A 143 2.55 -13.90 14.30
CA PRO A 143 2.62 -13.41 15.67
C PRO A 143 4.08 -13.29 16.12
N GLY A 144 4.39 -12.26 16.92
CA GLY A 144 5.75 -12.00 17.39
C GLY A 144 6.64 -11.23 16.40
N VAL A 145 6.24 -11.16 15.12
CA VAL A 145 6.88 -10.30 14.11
C VAL A 145 6.11 -8.98 13.97
N PHE A 146 4.78 -9.06 13.85
CA PHE A 146 3.92 -7.89 13.70
C PHE A 146 3.00 -7.67 14.90
N THR A 147 2.68 -6.40 15.16
CA THR A 147 1.74 -6.00 16.21
C THR A 147 0.34 -6.55 15.95
N ALA A 148 -0.49 -6.64 17.00
CA ALA A 148 -1.86 -7.13 16.87
C ALA A 148 -2.69 -6.29 15.88
N GLU A 149 -2.48 -4.98 15.83
CA GLU A 149 -3.17 -4.07 14.93
C GLU A 149 -2.81 -4.29 13.46
N VAL A 150 -1.51 -4.45 13.16
CA VAL A 150 -1.04 -4.79 11.81
C VAL A 150 -1.64 -6.11 11.36
N ARG A 151 -1.61 -7.14 12.22
CA ARG A 151 -2.17 -8.46 11.91
C ARG A 151 -3.67 -8.40 11.67
N ALA A 152 -4.40 -7.64 12.48
CA ALA A 152 -5.84 -7.47 12.33
C ALA A 152 -6.21 -6.75 11.01
N SER A 153 -5.49 -5.67 10.68
CA SER A 153 -5.69 -4.92 9.44
C SER A 153 -5.38 -5.78 8.21
N ALA A 154 -4.27 -6.51 8.26
CA ALA A 154 -3.85 -7.41 7.19
C ALA A 154 -4.86 -8.56 6.99
N GLY A 155 -5.33 -9.18 8.07
CA GLY A 155 -6.31 -10.27 8.00
C GLY A 155 -7.65 -9.83 7.40
N GLN A 156 -8.11 -8.61 7.74
CA GLN A 156 -9.32 -8.02 7.15
C GLN A 156 -9.14 -7.76 5.65
N ALA A 157 -8.01 -7.16 5.26
CA ALA A 157 -7.70 -6.90 3.86
C ALA A 157 -7.61 -8.20 3.05
N ALA A 158 -6.84 -9.19 3.51
CA ALA A 158 -6.73 -10.49 2.85
C ALA A 158 -8.09 -11.17 2.66
N THR A 159 -8.96 -11.10 3.67
CA THR A 159 -10.32 -11.63 3.58
C THR A 159 -11.14 -10.91 2.53
N ARG A 160 -11.09 -9.57 2.52
CA ARG A 160 -11.78 -8.78 1.49
C ARG A 160 -11.24 -9.07 0.09
N MET A 161 -9.93 -9.25 -0.08
CA MET A 161 -9.35 -9.59 -1.38
C MET A 161 -9.88 -10.91 -1.92
N ARG A 162 -10.00 -11.95 -1.05
CA ARG A 162 -10.62 -13.23 -1.45
C ARG A 162 -12.08 -13.08 -1.87
N GLN A 163 -12.86 -12.26 -1.16
CA GLN A 163 -14.24 -11.96 -1.55
C GLN A 163 -14.31 -11.30 -2.92
N VAL A 164 -13.43 -10.33 -3.19
CA VAL A 164 -13.33 -9.67 -4.51
C VAL A 164 -12.97 -10.67 -5.60
N GLU A 165 -11.99 -11.54 -5.36
CA GLU A 165 -11.59 -12.61 -6.30
C GLU A 165 -12.73 -13.60 -6.58
N ALA A 166 -13.55 -13.91 -5.57
CA ALA A 166 -14.72 -14.78 -5.68
C ALA A 166 -15.94 -14.10 -6.32
N GLY A 167 -15.90 -12.78 -6.56
CA GLY A 167 -17.04 -12.01 -7.07
C GLY A 167 -18.11 -11.70 -6.03
N GLU A 168 -17.81 -11.83 -4.73
CA GLU A 168 -18.72 -11.60 -3.60
C GLU A 168 -18.64 -10.15 -3.07
N ALA A 169 -18.29 -9.21 -3.96
CA ALA A 169 -17.81 -7.87 -3.62
C ALA A 169 -18.88 -6.78 -3.57
#